data_AF-A0A061I5U8-F1
#
_entry.id   AF-A0A061I5U8-F1
#
_cell.length_a   1.000
_cell.length_b   1.000
_cell.length_c   1.000
_cell.angle_alpha   90.00
_cell.angle_beta   90.00
_cell.angle_gamma   90.00
#
_symmetry.space_group_name_H-M   'P 1'
#
loop_
_entity.id
_entity.type
_entity.pdbx_description
1 polymer ?
#
loop_
_entity_poly.entity_id
_entity_poly.type
_entity_poly.pdbx_seq_one_letter_code
_entity_poly.pdbx_strand_id
1 'polypeptide(L)'
;MGPFSRHGLRWTDAFVGLSTCGRHMSAHRVLASLARALEDTPADRALTAELMAHPGYPSVPPAGGCGEGPDAFSCSWERLHELHVLTAPTLRARLAQNGVQLCAIDDLDSKRPGEGVPCEAALEPFLEPSPP
;
A
#
# COMPACT_ATOMS: atom_id res chain seq x y z
N MET A 1 -18.23 8.05 7.89
CA MET A 1 -18.14 7.72 6.46
C MET A 1 -16.80 8.23 5.95
N GLY A 2 -15.97 7.35 5.37
CA GLY A 2 -14.64 7.73 4.89
C GLY A 2 -14.68 8.50 3.57
N PRO A 3 -13.59 9.18 3.19
CA PRO A 3 -13.56 10.13 2.08
C PRO A 3 -13.90 9.50 0.72
N PHE A 4 -13.64 8.20 0.54
CA PHE A 4 -13.88 7.51 -0.73
C PHE A 4 -15.18 6.71 -0.81
N SER A 5 -15.99 6.72 0.25
CA SER A 5 -17.22 5.91 0.31
C SER A 5 -18.22 6.27 -0.80
N ARG A 6 -18.23 7.55 -1.22
CA ARG A 6 -19.12 8.05 -2.28
C ARG A 6 -18.71 7.60 -3.68
N HIS A 7 -17.48 7.11 -3.82
CA HIS A 7 -16.90 6.70 -5.11
C HIS A 7 -16.80 5.18 -5.25
N GLY A 8 -17.32 4.41 -4.28
CA GLY A 8 -17.26 2.95 -4.29
C GLY A 8 -15.84 2.39 -4.13
N LEU A 9 -14.85 3.21 -3.76
CA LEU A 9 -13.49 2.76 -3.56
C LEU A 9 -13.30 2.21 -2.14
N ARG A 10 -12.43 1.21 -2.01
CA ARG A 10 -11.98 0.66 -0.71
C ARG A 10 -10.79 1.48 -0.20
N TRP A 11 -10.63 1.58 1.11
CA TRP A 11 -9.49 2.27 1.73
C TRP A 11 -9.13 1.64 3.07
N THR A 12 -7.86 1.73 3.48
CA THR A 12 -7.39 1.33 4.81
C THR A 12 -7.60 2.46 5.82
N ASP A 13 -7.54 2.15 7.12
CA ASP A 13 -7.63 3.16 8.19
C ASP A 13 -6.35 3.98 8.32
N ALA A 14 -5.22 3.37 7.98
CA ALA A 14 -3.91 4.00 7.99
C ALA A 14 -3.10 3.66 6.73
N PHE A 15 -2.14 4.53 6.44
CA PHE A 15 -1.12 4.32 5.42
C PHE A 15 0.26 4.53 6.06
N VAL A 16 1.15 3.57 5.85
CA VAL A 16 2.54 3.58 6.33
C VAL A 16 3.49 3.28 5.16
N GLY A 17 4.79 3.50 5.36
CA GLY A 17 5.81 3.21 4.34
C GLY A 17 6.73 4.38 4.01
N LEU A 18 6.26 5.62 4.21
CA LEU A 18 7.06 6.84 3.92
C LEU A 18 8.36 6.92 4.71
N SER A 19 8.40 6.37 5.94
CA SER A 19 9.56 6.37 6.82
C SER A 19 10.37 5.06 6.80
N THR A 20 9.96 4.09 5.98
CA THR A 20 10.56 2.76 5.90
C THR A 20 11.12 2.43 4.52
N CYS A 21 11.23 3.41 3.63
CA CYS A 21 11.73 3.21 2.27
C CYS A 21 13.24 2.87 2.25
N GLY A 22 13.62 1.97 1.35
CA GLY A 22 14.97 1.57 1.04
C GLY A 22 15.73 1.02 2.23
N ARG A 23 16.95 1.53 2.45
CA ARG A 23 17.82 1.10 3.57
C ARG A 23 17.19 1.30 4.96
N HIS A 24 16.14 2.11 5.06
CA HIS A 24 15.42 2.34 6.31
C HIS A 24 14.35 1.27 6.58
N MET A 25 14.10 0.34 5.66
CA MET A 25 13.20 -0.76 5.92
C MET A 25 13.84 -1.73 6.91
N SER A 26 13.12 -2.04 7.99
CA SER A 26 13.45 -3.15 8.88
C SER A 26 12.18 -3.64 9.54
N ALA A 27 12.15 -4.89 9.99
CA ALA A 27 10.97 -5.41 10.66
C ALA A 27 10.54 -4.54 11.86
N HIS A 28 11.52 -4.09 12.65
CA HIS A 28 11.27 -3.18 13.78
C HIS A 28 10.64 -1.85 13.32
N ARG A 29 11.17 -1.23 12.27
CA ARG A 29 10.65 0.06 11.77
C ARG A 29 9.26 -0.08 11.15
N VAL A 30 8.98 -1.18 10.45
CA VAL A 30 7.65 -1.49 9.92
C VAL A 30 6.65 -1.61 11.07
N LEU A 31 6.92 -2.43 12.09
CA LEU A 31 6.07 -2.59 13.26
C LEU A 31 5.87 -1.27 14.03
N ALA A 32 6.94 -0.51 14.24
CA ALA A 32 6.87 0.78 14.92
C ALA A 32 6.03 1.79 14.11
N SER A 33 6.18 1.84 12.78
CA SER A 33 5.38 2.71 11.93
C SER A 33 3.90 2.33 11.97
N LEU A 34 3.58 1.04 11.99
CA LEU A 34 2.22 0.53 12.10
C LEU A 34 1.58 0.90 13.45
N ALA A 35 2.30 0.65 14.55
CA ALA A 35 1.82 0.97 15.89
C ALA A 35 1.52 2.47 16.02
N ARG A 36 2.43 3.33 15.55
CA ARG A 36 2.24 4.79 15.57
C ARG A 36 1.10 5.27 14.70
N ALA A 37 0.89 4.65 13.54
CA ALA A 37 -0.19 5.05 12.64
C ALA A 37 -1.58 4.68 13.17
N LEU A 38 -1.67 3.74 14.12
CA LEU A 38 -2.93 3.25 14.69
C LEU A 38 -3.17 3.73 16.12
N GLU A 39 -2.20 4.36 16.79
CA GLU A 39 -2.22 4.73 18.22
C GLU A 39 -3.48 5.52 18.62
N ASP A 40 -3.86 6.51 17.81
CA ASP A 40 -5.00 7.40 18.09
C ASP A 40 -6.31 6.98 17.39
N THR A 41 -6.34 5.80 16.77
CA THR A 41 -7.54 5.34 16.05
C THR A 41 -8.45 4.56 17.00
N PRO A 42 -9.64 5.07 17.36
CA PRO A 42 -10.57 4.33 18.21
C PRO A 42 -10.97 3.02 17.52
N ALA A 43 -10.81 1.89 18.22
CA ALA A 43 -11.06 0.58 17.66
C ALA A 43 -12.24 -0.12 18.36
N ASP A 44 -13.43 0.03 17.79
CA ASP A 44 -14.58 -0.86 18.02
C ASP A 44 -14.57 -2.06 17.05
N ARG A 45 -13.67 -2.03 16.06
CA ARG A 45 -13.48 -3.05 15.02
C ARG A 45 -12.00 -3.27 14.72
N ALA A 46 -11.71 -4.28 13.91
CA ALA A 46 -10.40 -4.48 13.32
C ALA A 46 -9.98 -3.26 12.48
N LEU A 47 -8.79 -2.73 12.77
CA LEU A 47 -8.16 -1.66 12.01
C LEU A 47 -7.34 -2.23 10.87
N THR A 48 -7.24 -1.46 9.79
CA THR A 48 -6.57 -1.87 8.55
C THR A 48 -5.50 -0.85 8.20
N ALA A 49 -4.33 -1.30 7.79
CA ALA A 49 -3.24 -0.43 7.38
C ALA A 49 -2.63 -0.90 6.06
N GLU A 50 -2.28 0.04 5.21
CA GLU A 50 -1.55 -0.21 3.97
C GLU A 50 -0.07 0.13 4.17
N LEU A 51 0.83 -0.75 3.69
CA LEU A 51 2.27 -0.50 3.70
C LEU A 51 2.75 -0.26 2.27
N MET A 52 3.18 0.97 1.99
CA MET A 52 3.92 1.28 0.78
C MET A 52 5.32 0.68 0.83
N ALA A 53 5.68 -0.03 -0.24
CA ALA A 53 6.98 -0.62 -0.46
C ALA A 53 7.24 -0.80 -1.95
N HIS A 54 8.50 -1.01 -2.30
CA HIS A 54 9.01 -1.16 -3.65
C HIS A 54 9.94 -2.39 -3.76
N PRO A 55 9.52 -3.60 -3.35
CA PRO A 55 10.40 -4.77 -3.39
C PRO A 55 10.82 -5.12 -4.82
N GLY A 56 12.08 -5.54 -4.99
CA GLY A 56 12.54 -6.23 -6.19
C GLY A 56 14.05 -6.15 -6.41
N TYR A 57 14.54 -6.86 -7.42
CA TYR A 57 15.93 -6.76 -7.84
C TYR A 57 16.23 -5.39 -8.46
N PRO A 58 17.47 -4.88 -8.39
CA PRO A 58 17.83 -3.63 -9.05
C PRO A 58 17.50 -3.70 -10.55
N SER A 59 16.79 -2.69 -11.05
CA SER A 59 16.48 -2.56 -12.48
C SER A 59 17.76 -2.23 -13.25
N VAL A 60 17.83 -2.68 -14.51
CA VAL A 60 18.95 -2.40 -15.42
C VAL A 60 18.45 -1.49 -16.54
N PRO A 61 18.91 -0.22 -16.63
CA PRO A 61 18.55 0.66 -17.72
C PRO A 61 18.85 0.04 -19.11
N PRO A 62 18.01 0.27 -20.13
CA PRO A 62 16.83 1.15 -20.13
C PRO A 62 15.54 0.46 -19.65
N ALA A 63 15.59 -0.81 -19.23
CA ALA A 63 14.39 -1.56 -18.89
C ALA A 63 13.77 -1.11 -17.56
N GLY A 64 12.47 -0.84 -17.57
CA GLY A 64 11.69 -0.42 -16.40
C GLY A 64 11.26 1.05 -16.46
N GLY A 65 10.64 1.52 -15.38
CA GLY A 65 10.06 2.87 -15.31
C GLY A 65 8.84 3.06 -16.21
N CYS A 66 8.40 4.31 -16.31
CA CYS A 66 7.19 4.72 -17.05
C CYS A 66 7.53 5.57 -18.28
N GLY A 67 8.53 5.14 -19.07
CA GLY A 67 8.93 5.80 -20.33
C GLY A 67 10.37 6.35 -20.32
N GLU A 68 10.84 6.88 -19.20
CA GLU A 68 12.18 7.47 -19.04
C GLU A 68 13.25 6.46 -18.57
N GLY A 69 12.86 5.19 -18.41
CA GLY A 69 13.66 4.18 -17.72
C GLY A 69 13.50 4.21 -16.19
N PRO A 70 14.16 3.30 -15.47
CA PRO A 70 14.07 3.20 -14.02
C PRO A 70 14.76 4.39 -13.32
N ASP A 71 14.18 4.84 -12.21
CA ASP A 71 14.79 5.88 -11.37
C ASP A 71 15.99 5.35 -10.57
N ALA A 72 16.68 6.26 -9.86
CA ALA A 72 17.86 5.92 -9.06
C ALA A 72 17.55 4.90 -7.95
N PHE A 73 16.36 4.98 -7.34
CA PHE A 73 15.94 4.04 -6.32
C PHE A 73 15.73 2.63 -6.91
N SER A 74 15.05 2.55 -8.05
CA SER A 74 14.76 1.30 -8.76
C SER A 74 16.04 0.57 -9.18
N CYS A 75 17.10 1.31 -9.50
CA CYS A 75 18.43 0.76 -9.83
C CYS A 75 19.29 0.44 -8.59
N SER A 76 18.81 0.74 -7.38
CA SER A 76 19.61 0.62 -6.17
C SER A 76 19.47 -0.76 -5.51
N TRP A 77 20.49 -1.14 -4.72
CA TRP A 77 20.41 -2.29 -3.81
C TRP A 77 19.41 -2.09 -2.67
N GLU A 78 18.92 -0.86 -2.44
CA GLU A 78 17.90 -0.60 -1.43
C GLU A 78 16.57 -1.25 -1.83
N ARG A 79 16.26 -1.34 -3.13
CA ARG A 79 15.10 -2.07 -3.65
C ARG A 79 15.16 -3.56 -3.28
N LEU A 80 16.34 -4.17 -3.39
CA LEU A 80 16.59 -5.56 -3.00
C LEU A 80 16.53 -5.74 -1.48
N HIS A 81 17.03 -4.77 -0.73
CA HIS A 81 16.94 -4.77 0.73
C HIS A 81 15.48 -4.82 1.19
N GLU A 82 14.59 -4.02 0.60
CA GLU A 82 13.16 -4.11 0.89
C GLU A 82 12.59 -5.50 0.60
N LEU A 83 12.92 -6.10 -0.55
CA LEU A 83 12.51 -7.46 -0.89
C LEU A 83 12.93 -8.48 0.17
N HIS A 84 14.18 -8.41 0.64
CA HIS A 84 14.68 -9.31 1.67
C HIS A 84 13.96 -9.12 3.00
N VAL A 85 13.70 -7.87 3.42
CA VAL A 85 12.97 -7.61 4.67
C VAL A 85 11.53 -8.11 4.59
N LEU A 86 10.85 -7.87 3.47
CA LEU A 86 9.44 -8.23 3.27
C LEU A 86 9.22 -9.73 3.15
N THR A 87 10.18 -10.46 2.59
CA THR A 87 10.12 -11.92 2.46
C THR A 87 10.73 -12.65 3.66
N ALA A 88 11.37 -11.96 4.60
CA ALA A 88 11.96 -12.58 5.78
C ALA A 88 10.89 -13.22 6.69
N PRO A 89 11.04 -14.49 7.09
CA PRO A 89 10.15 -15.15 8.04
C PRO A 89 9.98 -14.38 9.36
N THR A 90 11.04 -13.65 9.76
CA THR A 90 11.04 -12.82 10.97
C THR A 90 10.00 -11.71 10.93
N LEU A 91 9.79 -11.05 9.79
CA LEU A 91 8.77 -10.01 9.68
C LEU A 91 7.38 -10.62 9.83
N ARG A 92 7.10 -11.70 9.09
CA ARG A 92 5.82 -12.42 9.17
C ARG A 92 5.51 -12.89 10.59
N ALA A 93 6.49 -13.50 11.28
CA ALA A 93 6.31 -13.96 12.65
C ALA A 93 6.03 -12.80 13.61
N ARG A 94 6.74 -11.67 13.47
CA ARG A 94 6.52 -10.50 14.33
C ARG A 94 5.16 -9.84 14.09
N LEU A 95 4.71 -9.75 12.84
CA LEU A 95 3.36 -9.25 12.53
C LEU A 95 2.30 -10.11 13.22
N ALA A 96 2.37 -11.43 13.08
CA ALA A 96 1.45 -12.36 13.73
C ALA A 96 1.49 -12.26 15.27
N GLN A 97 2.69 -12.15 15.86
CA GLN A 97 2.86 -11.96 17.31
C GLN A 97 2.22 -10.67 17.83
N ASN A 98 2.09 -9.65 16.98
CA ASN A 98 1.44 -8.38 17.32
C ASN A 98 -0.04 -8.36 16.89
N GLY A 99 -0.65 -9.52 16.59
CA GLY A 99 -2.05 -9.62 16.19
C GLY A 99 -2.35 -9.04 14.81
N VAL A 100 -1.33 -8.80 13.98
CA VAL A 100 -1.48 -8.27 12.63
C VAL A 100 -1.67 -9.41 11.65
N GLN A 101 -2.79 -9.37 10.93
CA GLN A 101 -3.08 -10.26 9.81
C GLN A 101 -2.74 -9.58 8.48
N LEU A 102 -1.98 -10.28 7.63
CA LEU A 102 -1.80 -9.88 6.24
C LEU A 102 -3.06 -10.26 5.46
N CYS A 103 -3.58 -9.31 4.67
CA CYS A 103 -4.78 -9.47 3.87
C CYS A 103 -4.61 -8.81 2.51
N ALA A 104 -5.44 -9.22 1.55
CA ALA A 104 -5.61 -8.52 0.28
C ALA A 104 -6.63 -7.38 0.44
N ILE A 105 -6.61 -6.42 -0.49
CA ILE A 105 -7.62 -5.35 -0.54
C ILE A 105 -9.05 -5.90 -0.70
N ASP A 106 -9.17 -7.08 -1.32
CA ASP A 106 -10.43 -7.79 -1.51
C ASP A 106 -11.03 -8.28 -0.18
N ASP A 107 -10.22 -8.50 0.84
CA ASP A 107 -10.68 -8.92 2.17
C ASP A 107 -11.29 -7.75 2.99
N LEU A 108 -11.21 -6.50 2.49
CA LEU A 108 -11.72 -5.31 3.18
C LEU A 108 -13.24 -5.10 3.02
N ASP A 109 -14.01 -6.15 2.70
CA ASP A 109 -15.44 -6.08 2.34
C ASP A 109 -16.32 -5.36 3.37
N SER A 110 -15.92 -5.32 4.65
CA SER A 110 -16.60 -4.56 5.72
C SER A 110 -16.64 -3.04 5.50
N LYS A 111 -15.86 -2.52 4.53
CA LYS A 111 -15.82 -1.09 4.16
C LYS A 111 -16.57 -0.77 2.88
N ARG A 112 -17.27 -1.75 2.29
CA ARG A 112 -18.17 -1.48 1.17
C ARG A 112 -19.32 -0.60 1.68
N PRO A 113 -19.73 0.44 0.94
CA PRO A 113 -21.04 1.04 1.19
C PRO A 113 -22.05 -0.12 1.15
N GLY A 114 -22.92 -0.23 2.16
CA GLY A 114 -23.92 -1.30 2.22
C GLY A 114 -24.64 -1.42 0.87
N GLU A 115 -24.88 -2.64 0.41
CA GLU A 115 -25.62 -2.91 -0.82
C GLU A 115 -26.94 -2.14 -0.80
N GLY A 116 -26.97 -1.04 -1.54
CA GLY A 116 -28.06 -0.08 -1.50
C GLY A 116 -27.76 1.10 -2.41
N VAL A 117 -28.37 1.04 -3.59
CA VAL A 117 -28.37 2.02 -4.70
C VAL A 117 -27.23 1.78 -5.72
N PRO A 118 -27.56 1.36 -6.97
CA PRO A 118 -26.63 1.42 -8.08
C PRO A 118 -26.33 2.89 -8.36
N CYS A 119 -25.10 3.32 -8.10
CA CYS A 119 -24.65 4.61 -8.59
C CYS A 119 -24.26 4.41 -10.06
N GLU A 120 -25.08 4.89 -10.99
CA GLU A 120 -24.67 5.13 -12.37
C GLU A 120 -23.53 6.15 -12.35
N ALA A 121 -22.30 5.65 -12.17
CA ALA A 121 -21.15 6.38 -12.65
C ALA A 121 -21.22 6.28 -14.18
N ALA A 122 -21.85 7.28 -14.80
CA ALA A 122 -21.69 7.53 -16.21
C ALA A 122 -20.18 7.52 -16.50
N LEU A 123 -19.75 6.54 -17.29
CA LEU A 123 -18.42 6.50 -17.89
C LEU A 123 -18.32 7.75 -18.76
N GLU A 124 -17.80 8.84 -18.20
CA GLU A 124 -17.38 9.99 -19.01
C GLU A 124 -16.34 9.46 -20.01
N PRO A 125 -16.60 9.56 -21.32
CA PRO A 125 -15.68 9.04 -22.33
C PRO A 125 -14.37 9.83 -22.24
N PHE A 126 -13.26 9.10 -22.26
CA PHE A 126 -11.91 9.66 -22.36
C PHE A 126 -11.90 10.80 -23.39
N LEU A 127 -11.52 12.00 -22.96
CA LEU A 127 -11.29 13.13 -23.86
C LEU A 127 -10.33 12.68 -24.96
N GLU A 128 -10.80 12.69 -26.21
CA GLU A 128 -9.92 12.47 -27.35
C GLU A 128 -8.85 13.59 -27.42
N PRO A 129 -7.61 13.26 -27.83
CA PRO A 129 -6.56 14.26 -27.97
C PRO A 129 -6.91 15.23 -29.11
N SER A 130 -6.65 16.52 -28.89
CA SER A 130 -6.85 17.56 -29.91
C SER A 130 -5.90 17.35 -31.10
N PRO A 131 -6.36 17.57 -32.35
CA PRO A 131 -5.53 17.47 -33.54
C PRO A 131 -4.48 18.61 -33.63
N PRO A 132 -3.44 18.44 -34.45
CA PRO A 132 -2.19 19.22 -34.41
C PRO A 132 -2.31 20.70 -34.76
#